data_AF-A0A4Q5J1J7-F1
#
_entry.id   AF-A0A4Q5J1J7-F1
#
_cell.length_a   1.000
_cell.length_b   1.000
_cell.length_c   1.000
_cell.angle_alpha   90.00
_cell.angle_beta   90.00
_cell.angle_gamma   90.00
#
_symmetry.space_group_name_H-M   'P 1'
#
loop_
_entity.id
_entity.type
_entity.pdbx_description
1 polymer ?
#
loop_
_entity_poly.entity_id
_entity_poly.type
_entity_poly.pdbx_seq_one_letter_code
_entity_poly.pdbx_strand_id
1 'polypeptide(L)'
;MSQLEDRLRETLTSDTSGAPSPDLFARVRDSIDGDRVRRRTRNRALALGAAVVAALAAAVLILTPYENGRPAMPWWFLELFTTGVLVAMALWLGPFIKRFGRAYAADVFHDNPLTGKSYIVLTDIVYYLIFAAYILFTVNFERAIDWNPTVDADQLKVETARIAGILLIIGVLHGVNIVLMPVLGRLFSLNRQLSGTRER
;
A
#
# COMPACT_ATOMS: atom_id res chain seq x y z
N MET A 1 -49.46 -17.02 20.93
CA MET A 1 -48.80 -15.69 20.90
C MET A 1 -47.32 -15.93 21.10
N SER A 2 -46.48 -15.38 20.23
CA SER A 2 -45.11 -15.88 20.03
C SER A 2 -44.13 -15.22 21.00
N GLN A 3 -43.17 -15.97 21.54
CA GLN A 3 -42.11 -15.44 22.42
C GLN A 3 -41.34 -14.24 21.85
N LEU A 4 -41.38 -14.08 20.53
CA LEU A 4 -40.76 -12.97 19.81
C LEU A 4 -41.54 -11.66 19.98
N GLU A 5 -42.87 -11.77 20.09
CA GLU A 5 -43.79 -10.66 20.34
C GLU A 5 -43.68 -10.18 21.79
N ASP A 6 -43.56 -11.10 22.74
CA ASP A 6 -43.33 -10.76 24.16
C ASP A 6 -41.95 -10.12 24.35
N ARG A 7 -40.89 -10.63 23.71
CA ARG A 7 -39.55 -10.03 23.75
C ARG A 7 -39.49 -8.65 23.12
N LEU A 8 -40.17 -8.44 21.98
CA LEU A 8 -40.28 -7.12 21.33
C LEU A 8 -41.04 -6.13 22.21
N ARG A 9 -42.13 -6.59 22.84
CA ARG A 9 -42.92 -5.75 23.72
C ARG A 9 -42.14 -5.38 24.98
N GLU A 10 -41.39 -6.31 25.55
CA GLU A 10 -40.54 -6.08 26.71
C GLU A 10 -39.39 -5.13 26.38
N THR A 11 -38.69 -5.31 25.25
CA THR A 11 -37.63 -4.36 24.83
C THR A 11 -38.14 -2.96 24.50
N LEU A 12 -39.35 -2.84 23.92
CA LEU A 12 -39.95 -1.54 23.59
C LEU A 12 -40.52 -0.82 24.81
N THR A 13 -40.91 -1.55 25.87
CA THR A 13 -41.45 -0.97 27.11
C THR A 13 -40.39 -0.75 28.19
N SER A 14 -39.25 -1.45 28.13
CA SER A 14 -38.17 -1.34 29.13
C SER A 14 -37.26 -0.12 28.97
N ASP A 15 -37.35 0.63 27.86
CA ASP A 15 -36.36 1.67 27.51
C ASP A 15 -36.90 3.13 27.53
N THR A 16 -38.08 3.37 28.11
CA THR A 16 -38.70 4.71 28.13
C THR A 16 -38.28 5.63 29.28
N SER A 17 -37.36 5.23 30.15
CA SER A 17 -36.93 6.04 31.31
C SER A 17 -35.46 6.46 31.31
N GLY A 18 -34.71 6.17 30.25
CA GLY A 18 -33.40 6.78 30.03
C GLY A 18 -33.57 8.12 29.31
N ALA A 19 -33.43 9.24 30.02
CA ALA A 19 -33.22 10.53 29.36
C ALA A 19 -32.15 10.33 28.26
N PRO A 20 -32.38 10.78 27.01
CA PRO A 20 -31.45 10.53 25.92
C PRO A 20 -30.07 10.97 26.38
N SER A 21 -29.11 10.04 26.40
CA SER A 21 -27.76 10.31 26.86
C SER A 21 -27.30 11.62 26.20
N PRO A 22 -27.04 12.69 26.98
CA PRO A 22 -26.75 14.02 26.43
C PRO A 22 -25.49 14.02 25.55
N ASP A 23 -24.70 12.94 25.64
CA ASP A 23 -23.45 12.71 24.92
C ASP A 23 -23.63 11.93 23.59
N LEU A 24 -24.80 11.33 23.31
CA LEU A 24 -25.04 10.62 22.05
C LEU A 24 -24.95 11.54 20.83
N PHE A 25 -25.59 12.71 20.91
CA PHE A 25 -25.50 13.72 19.86
C PHE A 25 -24.09 14.31 19.75
N ALA A 26 -23.37 14.46 20.87
CA ALA A 26 -21.98 14.92 20.87
C ALA A 26 -21.06 13.92 20.16
N ARG A 27 -21.15 12.62 20.49
CA ARG A 27 -20.37 11.56 19.83
C ARG A 27 -20.68 11.40 18.36
N VAL A 28 -21.95 11.49 17.96
CA VAL A 28 -22.33 11.42 16.54
C VAL A 28 -21.76 12.61 15.79
N ARG A 29 -21.79 13.81 16.38
CA ARG A 29 -21.23 15.02 15.78
C ARG A 29 -19.70 14.94 15.66
N ASP A 30 -19.01 14.48 16.70
CA ASP A 30 -17.57 14.24 16.69
C ASP A 30 -17.17 13.17 15.66
N SER A 31 -17.97 12.11 15.52
CA SER A 31 -17.76 11.08 14.51
C SER A 31 -17.90 11.64 13.08
N ILE A 32 -18.91 12.47 12.82
CA ILE A 32 -19.15 13.09 11.50
C ILE A 32 -18.04 14.09 11.16
N ASP A 33 -17.62 14.90 12.13
CA ASP A 33 -16.57 15.90 11.92
C ASP A 33 -15.19 15.22 11.75
N GLY A 34 -14.92 14.14 12.48
CA GLY A 34 -13.75 13.28 12.26
C GLY A 34 -13.71 12.68 10.85
N ASP A 35 -14.85 12.20 10.34
CA ASP A 35 -14.97 11.64 9.00
C ASP A 35 -14.79 12.70 7.89
N ARG A 36 -15.31 13.92 8.10
CA ARG A 36 -15.10 15.06 7.20
C ARG A 36 -13.64 15.46 7.13
N VAL A 37 -12.94 15.51 8.26
CA VAL A 37 -11.49 15.83 8.30
C VAL A 37 -10.69 14.78 7.52
N ARG A 38 -10.95 13.48 7.74
CA ARG A 38 -10.26 12.39 7.01
C ARG A 38 -10.51 12.42 5.51
N ARG A 39 -11.74 12.72 5.07
CA ARG A 39 -12.06 12.87 3.64
C ARG A 39 -11.33 14.07 3.04
N ARG A 40 -11.25 15.19 3.76
CA ARG A 40 -10.51 16.39 3.30
C ARG A 40 -9.02 16.15 3.18
N THR A 41 -8.38 15.50 4.16
CA THR A 41 -6.94 15.16 4.05
C THR A 41 -6.68 14.18 2.91
N ARG A 42 -7.52 13.16 2.73
CA ARG A 42 -7.36 12.22 1.62
C ARG A 42 -7.55 12.92 0.26
N ASN A 43 -8.56 13.75 0.12
CA ASN A 43 -8.81 14.49 -1.12
C ASN A 43 -7.71 15.52 -1.39
N ARG A 44 -7.14 16.15 -0.35
CA ARG A 44 -5.98 17.04 -0.49
C ARG A 44 -4.73 16.28 -0.91
N ALA A 45 -4.47 15.10 -0.35
CA ALA A 45 -3.33 14.27 -0.76
C ALA A 45 -3.47 13.80 -2.22
N LEU A 46 -4.67 13.38 -2.63
CA LEU A 46 -4.96 13.03 -4.02
C LEU A 46 -4.82 14.24 -4.95
N ALA A 47 -5.35 15.39 -4.55
CA ALA A 47 -5.25 16.63 -5.34
C ALA A 47 -3.80 17.11 -5.45
N LEU A 48 -3.01 17.02 -4.37
CA LEU A 48 -1.58 17.32 -4.39
C LEU A 48 -0.83 16.35 -5.32
N GLY A 49 -1.11 15.04 -5.23
CA GLY A 49 -0.53 14.06 -6.13
C GLY A 49 -0.86 14.34 -7.59
N ALA A 50 -2.13 14.59 -7.90
CA ALA A 50 -2.58 14.94 -9.24
C ALA A 50 -1.96 16.26 -9.72
N ALA A 51 -1.83 17.27 -8.85
CA ALA A 51 -1.19 18.55 -9.17
C ALA A 51 0.30 18.38 -9.46
N VAL A 52 1.02 17.54 -8.70
CA VAL A 52 2.43 17.23 -8.95
C VAL A 52 2.59 16.52 -10.29
N VAL A 53 1.76 15.51 -10.58
CA VAL A 53 1.79 14.81 -11.88
C VAL A 53 1.47 15.75 -13.03
N ALA A 54 0.45 16.59 -12.89
CA ALA A 54 0.07 17.58 -13.90
C ALA A 54 1.16 18.65 -14.10
N ALA A 55 1.80 19.11 -13.02
CA ALA A 55 2.91 20.06 -13.10
C ALA A 55 4.14 19.44 -13.77
N LEU A 56 4.45 18.18 -13.47
CA LEU A 56 5.51 17.44 -14.16
C LEU A 56 5.16 17.26 -15.64
N ALA A 57 3.93 16.84 -15.97
CA ALA A 57 3.44 16.71 -17.34
C ALA A 57 3.51 18.04 -18.12
N ALA A 58 3.09 19.14 -17.50
CA ALA A 58 3.16 20.48 -18.10
C ALA A 58 4.61 20.94 -18.28
N ALA A 59 5.47 20.70 -17.29
CA ALA A 59 6.90 20.99 -17.41
C ALA A 59 7.53 20.22 -18.58
N VAL A 60 7.12 18.97 -18.83
CA VAL A 60 7.52 18.20 -20.03
C VAL A 60 7.20 18.95 -21.30
N LEU A 61 5.93 19.31 -21.46
CA LEU A 61 5.44 19.89 -22.70
C LEU A 61 6.05 21.27 -22.96
N ILE A 62 6.30 22.04 -21.90
CA ILE A 62 6.87 23.39 -21.99
C ILE A 62 8.38 23.35 -22.24
N LEU A 63 9.10 22.44 -21.59
CA LEU A 63 10.56 22.37 -21.66
C LEU A 63 11.08 21.55 -22.84
N THR A 64 10.20 20.86 -23.60
CA THR A 64 10.60 20.10 -24.78
C THR A 64 10.88 21.07 -25.95
N PRO A 65 12.15 21.23 -26.38
CA PRO A 65 12.45 22.05 -27.53
C PRO A 65 11.93 21.38 -28.82
N TYR A 66 11.43 22.21 -29.73
CA TYR A 66 11.02 21.77 -31.07
C TYR A 66 12.14 22.11 -32.05
N GLU A 67 12.75 21.09 -32.66
CA GLU A 67 13.71 21.28 -33.75
C GLU A 67 13.08 20.74 -35.04
N ASN A 68 13.10 21.55 -36.11
CA ASN A 68 12.62 21.17 -37.45
C ASN A 68 11.18 20.60 -37.48
N GLY A 69 10.28 21.14 -36.65
CA GLY A 69 8.88 20.72 -36.61
C GLY A 69 8.63 19.35 -35.96
N ARG A 70 9.65 18.75 -35.36
CA ARG A 70 9.54 17.54 -34.54
C ARG A 70 9.90 17.88 -33.09
N PRO A 71 9.21 17.31 -32.09
CA PRO A 71 9.63 17.42 -30.71
C PRO A 71 10.99 16.71 -30.58
N ALA A 72 12.05 17.49 -30.37
CA ALA A 72 13.39 16.98 -30.07
C ALA A 72 13.47 16.77 -28.56
N MET A 73 12.78 15.73 -28.08
CA MET A 73 12.72 15.44 -26.65
C MET A 73 14.03 14.78 -26.21
N PRO A 74 14.79 15.39 -25.28
CA PRO A 74 15.95 14.74 -24.71
C PRO A 74 15.55 13.43 -24.02
N TRP A 75 16.28 12.35 -24.27
CA TRP A 75 15.98 11.02 -23.72
C TRP A 75 15.79 11.02 -22.19
N TRP A 76 16.63 11.77 -21.47
CA TRP A 76 16.63 11.86 -20.01
C TRP A 76 15.31 12.43 -19.48
N PHE A 77 14.64 13.25 -20.29
CA PHE A 77 13.37 13.84 -19.93
C PHE A 77 12.31 12.73 -19.80
N LEU A 78 12.18 11.89 -20.83
CA LEU A 78 11.20 10.81 -20.86
C LEU A 78 11.47 9.79 -19.75
N GLU A 79 12.75 9.53 -19.50
CA GLU A 79 13.21 8.64 -18.43
C GLU A 79 12.81 9.16 -17.03
N LEU A 80 13.10 10.44 -16.73
CA LEU A 80 12.72 11.08 -15.46
C LEU A 80 11.20 11.11 -15.27
N PHE A 81 10.45 11.43 -16.33
CA PHE A 81 8.99 11.48 -16.26
C PHE A 81 8.42 10.08 -15.97
N THR A 82 8.86 9.07 -16.72
CA THR A 82 8.37 7.69 -16.57
C THR A 82 8.73 7.14 -15.19
N THR A 83 9.96 7.35 -14.73
CA THR A 83 10.39 6.96 -13.38
C THR A 83 9.57 7.67 -12.31
N GLY A 84 9.33 8.98 -12.46
CA GLY A 84 8.49 9.75 -11.55
C GLY A 84 7.06 9.22 -11.47
N VAL A 85 6.46 8.86 -12.62
CA VAL A 85 5.13 8.23 -12.69
C VAL A 85 5.12 6.87 -11.99
N LEU A 86 6.13 6.02 -12.21
CA LEU A 86 6.23 4.72 -11.54
C LEU A 86 6.36 4.86 -10.02
N VAL A 87 7.19 5.78 -9.54
CA VAL A 87 7.34 6.09 -8.11
C VAL A 87 6.02 6.60 -7.53
N ALA A 88 5.35 7.53 -8.21
CA ALA A 88 4.07 8.07 -7.76
C ALA A 88 3.01 6.97 -7.69
N MET A 89 2.95 6.09 -8.70
CA MET A 89 2.05 4.94 -8.71
C MET A 89 2.33 3.98 -7.56
N ALA A 90 3.61 3.65 -7.31
CA ALA A 90 4.00 2.79 -6.20
C ALA A 90 3.58 3.36 -4.83
N LEU A 91 3.83 4.65 -4.61
CA LEU A 91 3.44 5.32 -3.36
C LEU A 91 1.91 5.46 -3.22
N TRP A 92 1.20 5.64 -4.32
CA TRP A 92 -0.25 5.76 -4.32
C TRP A 92 -0.96 4.42 -4.08
N LEU A 93 -0.42 3.31 -4.61
CA LEU A 93 -1.01 1.98 -4.46
C LEU A 93 -0.80 1.40 -3.05
N GLY A 94 0.30 1.75 -2.37
CA GLY A 94 0.60 1.27 -1.01
C GLY A 94 -0.57 1.41 -0.02
N PRO A 95 -1.16 2.62 0.15
CA PRO A 95 -2.36 2.82 0.97
C PRO A 95 -3.58 1.99 0.54
N PHE A 96 -3.75 1.73 -0.76
CA PHE A 96 -4.85 0.93 -1.29
C PHE A 96 -4.68 -0.53 -0.88
N ILE A 97 -3.49 -1.11 -1.09
CA ILE A 97 -3.17 -2.49 -0.67
C ILE A 97 -3.34 -2.65 0.84
N LYS A 98 -2.87 -1.68 1.62
CA LYS A 98 -3.03 -1.67 3.09
C LYS A 98 -4.49 -1.68 3.53
N ARG A 99 -5.38 -1.05 2.76
CA ARG A 99 -6.82 -1.04 3.06
C ARG A 99 -7.45 -2.42 2.86
N PHE A 100 -7.15 -3.11 1.76
CA PHE A 100 -7.64 -4.48 1.52
C PHE A 100 -7.01 -5.49 2.47
N GLY A 101 -5.69 -5.37 2.70
CA GLY A 101 -4.96 -6.22 3.63
C GLY A 101 -5.49 -6.11 5.07
N ARG A 102 -6.01 -4.96 5.49
CA ARG A 102 -6.62 -4.79 6.82
C ARG A 102 -7.91 -5.59 6.99
N ALA A 103 -8.77 -5.63 5.97
CA ALA A 103 -9.98 -6.45 6.03
C ALA A 103 -9.62 -7.94 6.13
N TYR A 104 -8.71 -8.40 5.27
CA TYR A 104 -8.25 -9.78 5.27
C TYR A 104 -7.55 -10.18 6.58
N ALA A 105 -6.69 -9.32 7.13
CA ALA A 105 -5.99 -9.58 8.38
C ALA A 105 -6.94 -9.63 9.58
N ALA A 106 -8.03 -8.85 9.57
CA ALA A 106 -9.04 -8.91 10.61
C ALA A 106 -9.76 -10.28 10.62
N ASP A 107 -10.02 -10.85 9.45
CA ASP A 107 -10.65 -12.17 9.33
C ASP A 107 -9.69 -13.30 9.76
N VAL A 108 -8.44 -13.26 9.28
CA VAL A 108 -7.44 -14.32 9.55
C VAL A 108 -6.88 -14.27 10.97
N PHE A 109 -6.68 -13.08 11.53
CA PHE A 109 -6.08 -12.86 12.85
C PHE A 109 -7.08 -12.31 13.88
N HIS A 110 -8.36 -12.68 13.78
CA HIS A 110 -9.41 -12.20 14.68
C HIS A 110 -9.08 -12.44 16.17
N ASP A 111 -8.42 -13.55 16.50
CA ASP A 111 -8.01 -13.90 17.87
C ASP A 111 -6.84 -13.06 18.40
N ASN A 112 -6.04 -12.43 17.53
CA ASN A 112 -4.86 -11.66 17.94
C ASN A 112 -4.62 -10.45 17.01
N PRO A 113 -5.34 -9.33 17.22
CA PRO A 113 -5.32 -8.18 16.31
C PRO A 113 -3.95 -7.47 16.24
N LEU A 114 -3.09 -7.62 17.26
CA LEU A 114 -1.73 -7.09 17.25
C LEU A 114 -0.87 -7.76 16.17
N THR A 115 -0.99 -9.08 16.04
CA THR A 115 -0.29 -9.86 14.99
C THR A 115 -0.77 -9.46 13.60
N GLY A 116 -2.09 -9.28 13.41
CA GLY A 116 -2.64 -8.79 12.15
C GLY A 116 -2.12 -7.40 11.77
N LYS A 117 -1.97 -6.48 12.74
CA LYS A 117 -1.39 -5.15 12.50
C LYS A 117 0.08 -5.23 12.06
N SER A 118 0.89 -6.04 12.75
CA SER A 118 2.30 -6.24 12.41
C SER A 118 2.48 -6.92 11.05
N TYR A 119 1.63 -7.91 10.73
CA TYR A 119 1.62 -8.58 9.44
C TYR A 119 1.43 -7.61 8.27
N ILE A 120 0.46 -6.70 8.38
CA ILE A 120 0.19 -5.68 7.35
C ILE A 120 1.41 -4.77 7.13
N VAL A 121 2.08 -4.35 8.20
CA VAL A 121 3.30 -3.52 8.10
C VAL A 121 4.43 -4.30 7.44
N LEU A 122 4.57 -5.58 7.78
CA LEU A 122 5.62 -6.45 7.26
C LEU A 122 5.44 -6.69 5.74
N THR A 123 4.20 -6.86 5.28
CA THR A 123 3.87 -6.97 3.84
C THR A 123 4.06 -5.65 3.08
N ASP A 124 3.92 -4.51 3.75
CA ASP A 124 4.16 -3.17 3.17
C ASP A 124 5.63 -3.04 2.72
N ILE A 125 6.57 -3.56 3.53
CA ILE A 125 8.00 -3.56 3.21
C ILE A 125 8.29 -4.39 1.97
N VAL A 126 7.73 -5.61 1.87
CA VAL A 126 7.88 -6.47 0.68
C VAL A 126 7.43 -5.73 -0.59
N TYR A 127 6.28 -5.07 -0.50
CA TYR A 127 5.71 -4.31 -1.60
C TYR A 127 6.68 -3.24 -2.11
N TYR A 128 7.19 -2.38 -1.23
CA TYR A 128 8.12 -1.32 -1.65
C TYR A 128 9.45 -1.86 -2.18
N LEU A 129 9.97 -2.96 -1.63
CA LEU A 129 11.20 -3.58 -2.10
C LEU A 129 11.07 -4.09 -3.55
N ILE A 130 9.97 -4.77 -3.87
CA ILE A 130 9.72 -5.29 -5.22
C ILE A 130 9.50 -4.15 -6.22
N PHE A 131 8.71 -3.13 -5.85
CA PHE A 131 8.49 -1.98 -6.72
C PHE A 131 9.75 -1.14 -6.93
N ALA A 132 10.55 -0.91 -5.88
CA ALA A 132 11.82 -0.21 -6.01
C ALA A 132 12.78 -0.99 -6.93
N ALA A 133 12.88 -2.31 -6.75
CA ALA A 133 13.69 -3.16 -7.63
C ALA A 133 13.23 -3.07 -9.08
N TYR A 134 11.92 -3.15 -9.35
CA TYR A 134 11.37 -3.02 -10.69
C TYR A 134 11.72 -1.66 -11.34
N ILE A 135 11.59 -0.57 -10.59
CA ILE A 135 11.96 0.77 -11.06
C ILE A 135 13.46 0.80 -11.41
N LEU A 136 14.33 0.35 -10.51
CA LEU A 136 15.77 0.32 -10.75
C LEU A 136 16.17 -0.56 -11.95
N PHE A 137 15.48 -1.68 -12.19
CA PHE A 137 15.72 -2.52 -13.38
C PHE A 137 15.28 -1.89 -14.70
N THR A 138 14.32 -0.97 -14.65
CA THR A 138 13.74 -0.33 -15.84
C THR A 138 14.39 1.01 -16.16
N VAL A 139 15.14 1.59 -15.22
CA VAL A 139 15.90 2.82 -15.46
C VAL A 139 16.94 2.59 -16.55
N ASN A 140 16.90 3.44 -17.58
CA ASN A 140 17.92 3.47 -18.62
C ASN A 140 18.97 4.54 -18.35
N PHE A 141 20.22 4.21 -18.69
CA PHE A 141 21.35 5.11 -18.62
C PHE A 141 21.94 5.23 -20.01
N GLU A 142 22.01 6.45 -20.53
CA GLU A 142 22.70 6.77 -21.77
C GLU A 142 23.80 7.79 -21.49
N ARG A 143 24.96 7.60 -22.11
CA ARG A 143 26.10 8.48 -21.91
C ARG A 143 25.91 9.76 -22.72
N ALA A 144 26.03 10.92 -22.06
CA ALA A 144 26.08 12.19 -22.77
C ALA A 144 27.39 12.28 -23.57
N ILE A 145 27.31 12.81 -24.79
CA ILE A 145 28.41 12.88 -25.77
C ILE A 145 29.65 13.58 -25.18
N ASP A 146 29.47 14.48 -24.21
CA ASP A 146 30.52 15.32 -23.61
C ASP A 146 31.07 14.79 -22.27
N TRP A 147 30.67 13.59 -21.82
CA TRP A 147 31.18 13.03 -20.56
C TRP A 147 32.59 12.44 -20.70
N ASN A 148 33.48 12.86 -19.79
CA ASN A 148 34.83 12.31 -19.62
C ASN A 148 34.74 10.78 -19.46
N PRO A 149 35.60 9.94 -20.08
CA PRO A 149 35.46 8.48 -20.08
C PRO A 149 35.78 7.80 -18.74
N THR A 150 35.77 8.54 -17.64
CA THR A 150 36.12 8.05 -16.30
C THR A 150 34.99 7.24 -15.64
N VAL A 151 33.73 7.44 -16.03
CA VAL A 151 32.58 6.63 -15.57
C VAL A 151 31.70 6.30 -16.76
N ASP A 152 31.59 5.02 -17.08
CA ASP A 152 30.80 4.55 -18.21
C ASP A 152 29.33 4.34 -17.83
N ALA A 153 28.40 4.67 -18.73
CA ALA A 153 26.97 4.47 -18.49
C ALA A 153 26.64 2.98 -18.28
N ASP A 154 27.41 2.10 -18.92
CA ASP A 154 27.35 0.66 -18.73
C ASP A 154 27.70 0.24 -17.30
N GLN A 155 28.71 0.87 -16.69
CA GLN A 155 29.06 0.61 -15.30
C GLN A 155 27.91 1.01 -14.38
N LEU A 156 27.30 2.18 -14.61
CA LEU A 156 26.20 2.68 -13.79
C LEU A 156 24.96 1.80 -13.92
N LYS A 157 24.67 1.30 -15.13
CA LYS A 157 23.62 0.31 -15.39
C LYS A 157 23.85 -1.00 -14.65
N VAL A 158 25.07 -1.53 -14.67
CA VAL A 158 25.43 -2.77 -13.97
C VAL A 158 25.27 -2.62 -12.46
N GLU A 159 25.80 -1.55 -11.87
CA GLU A 159 25.69 -1.35 -10.42
C GLU A 159 24.25 -1.10 -9.98
N THR A 160 23.48 -0.34 -10.77
CA THR A 160 22.03 -0.16 -10.53
C THR A 160 21.28 -1.48 -10.57
N ALA A 161 21.57 -2.33 -11.56
CA ALA A 161 20.95 -3.65 -11.68
C ALA A 161 21.32 -4.58 -10.51
N ARG A 162 22.53 -4.47 -9.94
CA ARG A 162 22.92 -5.23 -8.74
C ARG A 162 22.11 -4.80 -7.52
N ILE A 163 21.96 -3.49 -7.31
CA ILE A 163 21.12 -2.95 -6.23
C ILE A 163 19.67 -3.42 -6.40
N ALA A 164 19.13 -3.30 -7.63
CA ALA A 164 17.80 -3.79 -7.97
C ALA A 164 17.64 -5.29 -7.65
N GLY A 165 18.63 -6.10 -8.03
CA GLY A 165 18.64 -7.54 -7.76
C GLY A 165 18.62 -7.87 -6.27
N ILE A 166 19.43 -7.19 -5.45
CA ILE A 166 19.43 -7.39 -4.00
C ILE A 166 18.07 -7.02 -3.39
N LEU A 167 17.51 -5.88 -3.77
CA LEU A 167 16.18 -5.47 -3.28
C LEU A 167 15.09 -6.47 -3.66
N LEU A 168 15.14 -7.01 -4.88
CA LEU A 168 14.21 -8.04 -5.34
C LEU A 168 14.36 -9.33 -4.54
N ILE A 169 15.59 -9.81 -4.34
CA ILE A 169 15.88 -11.03 -3.57
C ILE A 169 15.35 -10.88 -2.14
N ILE A 170 15.66 -9.77 -1.46
CA ILE A 170 15.17 -9.50 -0.10
C ILE A 170 13.65 -9.45 -0.09
N GLY A 171 13.03 -8.72 -1.03
CA GLY A 171 11.57 -8.62 -1.14
C GLY A 171 10.90 -9.98 -1.30
N VAL A 172 11.39 -10.81 -2.23
CA VAL A 172 10.85 -12.15 -2.50
C VAL A 172 11.05 -13.08 -1.30
N LEU A 173 12.27 -13.18 -0.77
CA LEU A 173 12.56 -14.03 0.39
C LEU A 173 11.71 -13.64 1.59
N HIS A 174 11.58 -12.33 1.84
CA HIS A 174 10.75 -11.82 2.91
C HIS A 174 9.27 -12.13 2.69
N GLY A 175 8.74 -11.90 1.48
CA GLY A 175 7.36 -12.24 1.13
C GLY A 175 7.06 -13.73 1.30
N VAL A 176 7.99 -14.58 0.87
CA VAL A 176 7.90 -16.04 1.04
C VAL A 176 7.88 -16.42 2.52
N ASN A 177 8.75 -15.84 3.34
CA ASN A 177 8.79 -16.07 4.80
C ASN A 177 7.48 -15.67 5.50
N ILE A 178 6.89 -14.54 5.08
CA ILE A 178 5.60 -14.07 5.61
C ILE A 178 4.48 -15.08 5.35
N VAL A 179 4.48 -15.75 4.19
CA VAL A 179 3.47 -16.74 3.82
C VAL A 179 3.75 -18.11 4.44
N LEU A 180 5.01 -18.53 4.51
CA LEU A 180 5.41 -19.84 5.03
C LEU A 180 5.13 -20.02 6.53
N MET A 181 5.44 -19.02 7.35
CA MET A 181 5.34 -19.16 8.81
C MET A 181 3.91 -19.53 9.29
N PRO A 182 2.84 -18.84 8.84
CA PRO A 182 1.47 -19.23 9.21
C PRO A 182 1.06 -20.62 8.70
N VAL A 183 1.49 -21.00 7.50
CA VAL A 183 1.16 -22.30 6.90
C VAL A 183 1.80 -23.44 7.69
N LEU A 184 3.09 -23.32 8.01
CA LEU A 184 3.81 -24.29 8.83
C LEU A 184 3.20 -24.40 10.23
N GLY A 185 2.82 -23.28 10.85
CA GLY A 185 2.14 -23.27 12.15
C GLY A 185 0.82 -24.06 12.14
N ARG A 186 -0.01 -23.88 11.09
CA ARG A 186 -1.26 -24.64 10.93
C ARG A 186 -1.03 -26.12 10.66
N LEU A 187 -0.05 -26.47 9.83
CA LEU A 187 0.28 -27.86 9.54
C LEU A 187 0.74 -28.61 10.79
N PHE A 188 1.60 -27.99 11.62
CA PHE A 188 2.03 -28.61 12.87
C PHE A 188 0.90 -28.71 13.91
N SER A 189 0.00 -27.73 13.99
CA SER A 189 -1.15 -27.83 14.91
C SER A 189 -2.12 -28.94 14.52
N LEU A 190 -2.39 -29.11 13.22
CA LEU A 190 -3.23 -30.17 12.68
C LEU A 190 -2.62 -31.55 12.95
N ASN A 191 -1.31 -31.69 12.73
CA ASN A 191 -0.61 -32.94 13.03
C ASN A 191 -0.69 -33.30 14.52
N ARG A 192 -0.55 -32.32 15.43
CA ARG A 192 -0.67 -32.56 16.87
C ARG A 192 -2.08 -32.99 17.29
N GLN A 193 -3.13 -32.46 16.66
CA GLN A 193 -4.51 -32.88 16.89
C GLN A 193 -4.77 -34.31 16.41
N LEU A 194 -4.27 -34.68 15.23
CA LEU A 194 -4.40 -36.03 14.68
C LEU A 194 -3.63 -37.07 15.52
N SER A 195 -2.43 -36.75 15.98
CA SER A 195 -1.65 -37.63 16.86
C SER A 195 -2.29 -37.80 18.23
N GLY A 196 -2.84 -36.74 18.84
CA GLY A 196 -3.50 -36.82 20.15
C GLY A 196 -4.86 -37.55 20.14
N THR A 197 -5.49 -37.68 18.98
CA THR A 197 -6.76 -38.44 18.84
C THR A 197 -6.51 -39.95 18.67
N ARG A 198 -5.27 -40.36 18.39
CA ARG A 198 -4.88 -41.77 18.18
C ARG A 198 -4.50 -42.51 19.47
N GLU A 199 -4.35 -41.79 20.58
CA GLU A 199 -4.02 -42.33 21.91
C GLU A 199 -5.23 -42.40 22.88
N ARG A 200 -6.46 -42.23 22.36
CA ARG A 200 -7.70 -42.54 23.08
C ARG A 200 -8.47 -43.62 22.34
#